data_AF-A0A1D8AWP1-F1
#
_entry.id   AF-A0A1D8AWP1-F1
#
_cell.length_a   1.000
_cell.length_b   1.000
_cell.length_c   1.000
_cell.angle_alpha   90.00
_cell.angle_beta   90.00
_cell.angle_gamma   90.00
#
_symmetry.space_group_name_H-M   'P 1'
#
loop_
_entity.id
_entity.type
_entity.pdbx_description
1 polymer ?
#
loop_
_entity_poly.entity_id
_entity_poly.type
_entity_poly.pdbx_seq_one_letter_code
_entity_poly.pdbx_strand_id
1 'polypeptide(L)'
;MHEVKDTKRALVRIGYDGQVHKTFRGHQAYARFANEVRVLRHLEQRGCGFVPRLITADPATLNMTTTNCGARVDHIGPERLQELFRELETFGVRHDDPEIRNITYRKEDGRFCIIDFEFAALLDEIATPPPPALRWSGLSHVGKVRTNNEDTFLALTFDGQEVHYLGKNGEASWAKTDFVFAVSDGMGGAKSGEFASRITVDKITKLMPRGFRPAAPGPASQYDFTLAELFKAIHYDLLKLGQSYEECRGMGTTLSLAWVTPGWLYFGHIGDSRIYHLPAAGGIIQLTQDHSHVGWLRRNGQLNEREARDHPGRNALNQALGAGHQIIEPQLGVLPCVPGDRFLICSDGLIDGLWDRHLDEIIRTPGAGPVAQRLIDAALERSGRDNITALVVEALGA
;
A
#
# COMPACT_ATOMS: atom_id res chain seq x y z
N MET A 1 33.06 -34.14 -4.98
CA MET A 1 31.97 -33.80 -4.05
C MET A 1 31.19 -35.06 -3.75
N HIS A 2 30.91 -35.33 -2.48
CA HIS A 2 30.08 -36.45 -2.04
C HIS A 2 28.64 -35.96 -1.88
N GLU A 3 27.66 -36.70 -2.39
CA GLU A 3 26.23 -36.35 -2.24
C GLU A 3 25.70 -36.87 -0.91
N VAL A 4 24.99 -36.02 -0.16
CA VAL A 4 24.58 -36.32 1.22
C VAL A 4 23.05 -36.31 1.40
N LYS A 5 22.35 -35.51 0.60
CA LYS A 5 20.89 -35.42 0.58
C LYS A 5 20.46 -35.04 -0.82
N ASP A 6 19.68 -35.88 -1.50
CA ASP A 6 18.99 -35.50 -2.74
C ASP A 6 17.50 -35.72 -2.56
N THR A 7 16.75 -34.63 -2.58
CA THR A 7 15.31 -34.62 -2.39
C THR A 7 14.68 -33.70 -3.41
N LYS A 8 13.36 -33.82 -3.61
CA LYS A 8 12.59 -32.88 -4.44
C LYS A 8 12.73 -31.41 -4.01
N ARG A 9 13.18 -31.17 -2.77
CA ARG A 9 13.24 -29.86 -2.12
C ARG A 9 14.64 -29.25 -2.05
N ALA A 10 15.69 -30.07 -2.01
CA ALA A 10 17.07 -29.60 -1.93
C ALA A 10 18.05 -30.72 -2.30
N LEU A 11 19.18 -30.31 -2.86
CA LEU A 11 20.37 -31.14 -3.08
C LEU A 11 21.49 -30.64 -2.15
N VAL A 12 22.10 -31.52 -1.37
CA VAL A 12 23.22 -31.22 -0.46
C VAL A 12 24.42 -32.07 -0.82
N ARG A 13 25.57 -31.44 -0.99
CA ARG A 13 26.84 -32.05 -1.33
C ARG A 13 27.95 -31.56 -0.40
N ILE A 14 28.90 -32.43 -0.06
CA ILE A 14 30.11 -32.06 0.67
C ILE A 14 31.27 -31.95 -0.31
N GLY A 15 31.94 -30.80 -0.32
CA GLY A 15 33.17 -30.51 -1.06
C GLY A 15 34.35 -31.32 -0.56
N TYR A 16 35.40 -31.44 -1.37
CA TYR A 16 36.65 -32.09 -0.94
C TYR A 16 37.39 -31.26 0.13
N ASP A 17 37.09 -29.98 0.20
CA ASP A 17 37.48 -29.04 1.25
C ASP A 17 36.63 -29.16 2.53
N GLY A 18 35.67 -30.09 2.56
CA GLY A 18 34.79 -30.33 3.68
C GLY A 18 33.63 -29.34 3.80
N GLN A 19 33.45 -28.39 2.88
CA GLN A 19 32.34 -27.44 2.92
C GLN A 19 31.03 -28.08 2.46
N VAL A 20 29.90 -27.59 2.98
CA VAL A 20 28.56 -28.11 2.63
C VAL A 20 27.92 -27.17 1.62
N HIS A 21 27.64 -27.67 0.43
CA HIS A 21 26.93 -26.96 -0.62
C HIS A 21 25.47 -27.41 -0.65
N LYS A 22 24.53 -26.48 -0.53
CA LYS A 22 23.09 -26.73 -0.59
C LYS A 22 22.48 -25.95 -1.74
N THR A 23 21.81 -26.65 -2.64
CA THR A 23 21.01 -26.07 -3.73
C THR A 23 19.53 -26.31 -3.47
N PHE A 24 18.75 -25.24 -3.42
CA PHE A 24 17.32 -25.31 -3.13
C PHE A 24 16.51 -25.55 -4.41
N ARG A 25 15.50 -26.43 -4.34
CA ARG A 25 14.69 -26.87 -5.49
C ARG A 25 13.21 -26.94 -5.14
N GLY A 26 12.34 -26.91 -6.14
CA GLY A 26 10.89 -27.13 -5.96
C GLY A 26 10.14 -25.94 -5.35
N HIS A 27 8.97 -26.21 -4.76
CA HIS A 27 8.07 -25.17 -4.25
C HIS A 27 8.75 -24.27 -3.20
N GLN A 28 8.55 -22.96 -3.34
CA GLN A 28 9.09 -21.94 -2.43
C GLN A 28 10.62 -22.01 -2.23
N ALA A 29 11.38 -22.50 -3.23
CA ALA A 29 12.84 -22.63 -3.12
C ALA A 29 13.53 -21.31 -2.75
N TYR A 30 13.12 -20.18 -3.36
CA TYR A 30 13.65 -18.86 -3.01
C TYR A 30 13.36 -18.46 -1.56
N ALA A 31 12.12 -18.64 -1.09
CA ALA A 31 11.73 -18.28 0.28
C ALA A 31 12.50 -19.10 1.32
N ARG A 32 12.68 -20.42 1.08
CA ARG A 32 13.47 -21.29 1.96
C ARG A 32 14.95 -20.92 1.96
N PHE A 33 15.53 -20.66 0.78
CA PHE A 33 16.90 -20.18 0.64
C PHE A 33 17.12 -18.86 1.40
N ALA A 34 16.26 -17.87 1.17
CA ALA A 34 16.34 -16.56 1.82
C ALA A 34 16.19 -16.68 3.35
N ASN A 35 15.27 -17.53 3.82
CA ASN A 35 15.08 -17.76 5.24
C ASN A 35 16.32 -18.38 5.90
N GLU A 36 16.86 -19.45 5.33
CA GLU A 36 18.01 -20.15 5.89
C GLU A 36 19.26 -19.25 5.91
N VAL A 37 19.51 -18.50 4.83
CA VAL A 37 20.60 -17.50 4.78
C VAL A 37 20.44 -16.44 5.86
N ARG A 38 19.21 -15.94 6.05
CA ARG A 38 18.90 -14.92 7.06
C ARG A 38 19.13 -15.44 8.48
N VAL A 39 18.64 -16.65 8.79
CA VAL A 39 18.78 -17.27 10.11
C VAL A 39 20.25 -17.55 10.43
N LEU A 40 21.03 -18.09 9.48
CA LEU A 40 22.45 -18.36 9.70
C LEU A 40 23.26 -17.08 9.94
N ARG A 41 22.96 -15.99 9.22
CA ARG A 41 23.60 -14.68 9.47
C ARG A 41 23.26 -14.13 10.85
N HIS A 42 22.01 -14.24 11.30
CA HIS A 42 21.60 -13.82 12.64
C HIS A 42 22.36 -14.59 13.72
N LEU A 43 22.41 -15.93 13.59
CA LEU A 43 23.11 -16.80 14.52
C LEU A 43 24.62 -16.51 14.58
N GLU A 44 25.24 -16.20 13.43
CA GLU A 44 26.65 -15.80 13.38
C GLU A 44 26.89 -14.46 14.10
N GLN A 45 26.04 -13.46 13.91
CA GLN A 45 26.12 -12.18 14.62
C GLN A 45 25.95 -12.33 16.14
N ARG A 46 25.11 -13.29 16.57
CA ARG A 46 24.90 -13.62 17.98
C ARG A 46 25.98 -14.54 18.56
N GLY A 47 26.98 -14.94 17.76
CA GLY A 47 28.08 -15.80 18.21
C GLY A 47 27.68 -17.25 18.51
N CYS A 48 26.63 -17.76 17.86
CA CYS A 48 26.17 -19.13 18.06
C CYS A 48 27.18 -20.15 17.48
N GLY A 49 27.86 -20.88 18.36
CA GLY A 49 28.97 -21.78 17.97
C GLY A 49 28.59 -23.20 17.56
N PHE A 50 27.31 -23.57 17.61
CA PHE A 50 26.82 -24.94 17.37
C PHE A 50 25.91 -25.06 16.15
N VAL A 51 26.13 -24.18 15.17
CA VAL A 51 25.41 -24.15 13.90
C VAL A 51 26.40 -23.92 12.75
N PRO A 52 26.04 -24.22 11.49
CA PRO A 52 26.89 -23.91 10.34
C PRO A 52 27.12 -22.41 10.20
N ARG A 53 28.33 -22.00 9.87
CA ARG A 53 28.60 -20.62 9.42
C ARG A 53 28.40 -20.52 7.93
N LEU A 54 27.76 -19.44 7.50
CA LEU A 54 27.52 -19.16 6.08
C LEU A 54 28.81 -18.64 5.44
N ILE A 55 29.30 -19.31 4.40
CA ILE A 55 30.52 -18.90 3.67
C ILE A 55 30.12 -18.06 2.45
N THR A 56 29.22 -18.58 1.61
CA THR A 56 28.69 -17.87 0.45
C THR A 56 27.20 -18.16 0.27
N ALA A 57 26.48 -17.21 -0.34
CA ALA A 57 25.10 -17.39 -0.77
C ALA A 57 24.90 -16.68 -2.10
N ASP A 58 24.38 -17.41 -3.10
CA ASP A 58 24.08 -16.90 -4.43
C ASP A 58 22.57 -17.00 -4.69
N PRO A 59 21.84 -15.87 -4.61
CA PRO A 59 20.41 -15.82 -4.88
C PRO A 59 20.02 -16.15 -6.32
N ALA A 60 20.92 -15.98 -7.30
CA ALA A 60 20.60 -16.24 -8.71
C ALA A 60 20.53 -17.75 -9.00
N THR A 61 21.38 -18.53 -8.33
CA THR A 61 21.42 -20.00 -8.48
C THR A 61 20.75 -20.75 -7.33
N LEU A 62 20.23 -20.04 -6.31
CA LEU A 62 19.66 -20.58 -5.08
C LEU A 62 20.60 -21.58 -4.41
N ASN A 63 21.89 -21.22 -4.36
CA ASN A 63 22.95 -22.04 -3.82
C ASN A 63 23.58 -21.32 -2.62
N MET A 64 23.80 -22.06 -1.54
CA MET A 64 24.61 -21.58 -0.42
C MET A 64 25.69 -22.59 -0.04
N THR A 65 26.78 -22.08 0.49
CA THR A 65 27.88 -22.88 1.04
C THR A 65 28.06 -22.54 2.50
N THR A 66 28.15 -23.56 3.36
CA THR A 66 28.34 -23.42 4.80
C THR A 66 29.51 -24.27 5.31
N THR A 67 29.98 -23.98 6.52
CA THR A 67 30.90 -24.87 7.22
C THR A 67 30.21 -26.17 7.59
N ASN A 68 30.97 -27.26 7.64
CA ASN A 68 30.48 -28.54 8.13
C ASN A 68 30.46 -28.59 9.67
N CYS A 69 29.39 -29.16 10.22
CA CYS A 69 29.13 -29.27 11.65
C CYS A 69 29.20 -30.71 12.17
N GLY A 70 30.00 -31.57 11.52
CA GLY A 70 30.26 -32.93 11.96
C GLY A 70 29.37 -33.97 11.29
N ALA A 71 29.28 -35.15 11.89
CA ALA A 71 28.57 -36.30 11.32
C ALA A 71 27.12 -36.37 11.81
N ARG A 72 26.22 -36.99 11.03
CA ARG A 72 24.83 -37.23 11.47
C ARG A 72 24.80 -38.13 12.70
N VAL A 73 23.79 -37.91 13.53
CA VAL A 73 23.57 -38.64 14.77
C VAL A 73 22.38 -39.58 14.59
N ASP A 74 22.56 -40.86 14.94
CA ASP A 74 21.48 -41.85 14.85
C ASP A 74 20.64 -41.94 16.13
N HIS A 75 21.24 -41.57 17.28
CA HIS A 75 20.58 -41.60 18.58
C HIS A 75 20.97 -40.41 19.46
N ILE A 76 19.97 -39.75 20.05
CA ILE A 76 20.11 -38.71 21.08
C ILE A 76 18.96 -38.85 22.07
N GLY A 77 19.24 -38.66 23.36
CA GLY A 77 18.18 -38.69 24.39
C GLY A 77 17.17 -37.55 24.18
N PRO A 78 15.86 -37.77 24.43
CA PRO A 78 14.83 -36.77 24.19
C PRO A 78 15.04 -35.50 25.02
N GLU A 79 15.50 -35.64 26.27
CA GLU A 79 15.84 -34.50 27.14
C GLU A 79 16.97 -33.66 26.53
N ARG A 80 18.03 -34.33 26.04
CA ARG A 80 19.17 -33.66 25.43
C ARG A 80 18.82 -32.96 24.12
N LEU A 81 17.92 -33.55 23.33
CA LEU A 81 17.37 -32.95 22.12
C LEU A 81 16.61 -31.65 22.46
N GLN A 82 15.73 -31.70 23.46
CA GLN A 82 14.98 -30.53 23.92
C GLN A 82 15.88 -29.44 24.51
N GLU A 83 16.92 -29.81 25.25
CA GLU A 83 17.92 -28.86 25.75
C GLU A 83 18.63 -28.14 24.60
N LEU A 84 19.04 -28.87 23.56
CA LEU A 84 19.76 -28.31 22.43
C LEU A 84 18.93 -27.28 21.65
N PHE A 85 17.65 -27.57 21.40
CA PHE A 85 16.75 -26.61 20.76
C PHE A 85 16.37 -25.44 21.68
N ARG A 86 16.24 -25.65 22.99
CA ARG A 86 16.06 -24.54 23.95
C ARG A 86 17.30 -23.65 24.04
N GLU A 87 18.50 -24.22 23.94
CA GLU A 87 19.74 -23.45 23.87
C GLU A 87 19.73 -22.54 22.63
N LEU A 88 19.26 -23.02 21.49
CA LEU A 88 19.11 -22.21 20.26
C LEU A 88 18.19 -21.01 20.46
N GLU A 89 17.10 -21.15 21.23
CA GLU A 89 16.17 -20.05 21.52
C GLU A 89 16.85 -18.88 22.25
N THR A 90 17.88 -19.15 23.06
CA THR A 90 18.67 -18.10 23.72
C THR A 90 19.47 -17.21 22.75
N PHE A 91 19.68 -17.69 21.52
CA PHE A 91 20.28 -16.94 20.41
C PHE A 91 19.24 -16.26 19.53
N GLY A 92 17.98 -16.19 19.97
CA GLY A 92 16.91 -15.51 19.26
C GLY A 92 16.39 -16.31 18.07
N VAL A 93 16.48 -17.64 18.07
CA VAL A 93 15.99 -18.50 16.97
C VAL A 93 15.22 -19.72 17.51
N ARG A 94 14.02 -19.96 16.99
CA ARG A 94 13.28 -21.21 17.19
C ARG A 94 13.35 -22.08 15.94
N HIS A 95 13.59 -23.37 16.12
CA HIS A 95 13.57 -24.33 15.03
C HIS A 95 12.20 -25.05 15.01
N ASP A 96 11.40 -24.87 13.97
CA ASP A 96 10.04 -25.44 13.89
C ASP A 96 10.03 -26.91 13.41
N ASP A 97 11.22 -27.52 13.19
CA ASP A 97 11.41 -28.95 12.92
C ASP A 97 12.46 -29.59 13.87
N PRO A 98 12.16 -29.74 15.18
CA PRO A 98 13.13 -30.17 16.19
C PRO A 98 13.37 -31.70 16.18
N GLU A 99 13.77 -32.23 15.04
CA GLU A 99 13.95 -33.66 14.77
C GLU A 99 15.42 -34.07 14.74
N ILE A 100 15.73 -35.32 15.13
CA ILE A 100 17.11 -35.85 15.17
C ILE A 100 17.83 -35.75 13.81
N ARG A 101 17.09 -35.79 12.70
CA ARG A 101 17.63 -35.67 11.33
C ARG A 101 18.36 -34.35 11.07
N ASN A 102 18.09 -33.33 11.89
CA ASN A 102 18.66 -31.99 11.86
C ASN A 102 19.80 -31.82 12.88
N ILE A 103 20.25 -32.92 13.52
CA ILE A 103 21.33 -32.91 14.49
C ILE A 103 22.57 -33.60 13.92
N THR A 104 23.70 -32.95 14.15
CA THR A 104 25.05 -33.47 13.84
C THR A 104 25.92 -33.44 15.09
N TYR A 105 26.99 -34.22 15.09
CA TYR A 105 27.96 -34.27 16.19
C TYR A 105 29.36 -33.93 15.68
N ARG A 106 29.91 -32.85 16.24
CA ARG A 106 31.26 -32.36 15.94
C ARG A 106 32.24 -32.93 16.95
N LYS A 107 33.17 -33.76 16.48
CA LYS A 107 34.08 -34.54 17.35
C LYS A 107 35.20 -33.69 17.94
N GLU A 108 35.57 -32.62 17.26
CA GLU A 108 36.69 -31.75 17.59
C GLU A 108 36.50 -31.06 18.95
N ASP A 109 35.26 -30.70 19.29
CA ASP A 109 34.89 -30.06 20.56
C ASP A 109 33.77 -30.81 21.32
N GLY A 110 33.39 -31.99 20.83
CA GLY A 110 32.41 -32.86 21.48
C GLY A 110 30.98 -32.30 21.52
N ARG A 111 30.61 -31.42 20.59
CA ARG A 111 29.36 -30.66 20.63
C ARG A 111 28.33 -31.15 19.59
N PHE A 112 27.08 -31.26 20.03
CA PHE A 112 25.95 -31.42 19.12
C PHE A 112 25.65 -30.11 18.42
N CYS A 113 25.44 -30.16 17.11
CA CYS A 113 25.16 -29.01 16.28
C CYS A 113 23.81 -29.18 15.57
N ILE A 114 23.08 -28.07 15.43
CA ILE A 114 21.82 -28.01 14.70
C ILE A 114 22.12 -27.58 13.26
N ILE A 115 21.50 -28.27 12.29
CA ILE A 115 21.61 -27.99 10.87
C ILE A 115 20.22 -27.87 10.24
N ASP A 116 20.15 -27.42 8.98
CA ASP A 116 18.91 -27.35 8.17
C ASP A 116 17.85 -26.36 8.70
N PHE A 117 18.19 -25.06 8.68
CA PHE A 117 17.34 -23.98 9.20
C PHE A 117 16.25 -23.52 8.21
N GLU A 118 15.83 -24.38 7.29
CA GLU A 118 14.80 -24.01 6.30
C GLU A 118 13.44 -23.71 6.96
N PHE A 119 13.18 -24.32 8.12
CA PHE A 119 11.98 -24.12 8.96
C PHE A 119 12.33 -23.49 10.33
N ALA A 120 13.24 -22.52 10.37
CA ALA A 120 13.54 -21.77 11.58
C ALA A 120 12.94 -20.35 11.54
N ALA A 121 12.57 -19.85 12.71
CA ALA A 121 12.01 -18.51 12.93
C ALA A 121 12.89 -17.71 13.90
N LEU A 122 13.09 -16.42 13.66
CA LEU A 122 13.80 -15.53 14.60
C LEU A 122 12.83 -15.10 15.72
N LEU A 123 13.23 -15.29 16.98
CA LEU A 123 12.43 -14.96 18.18
C LEU A 123 12.43 -13.47 18.51
N ASP A 124 13.48 -12.72 18.11
CA ASP A 124 13.45 -11.25 18.14
C ASP A 124 12.42 -10.68 17.14
N GLU A 125 11.96 -11.51 16.19
CA GLU A 125 10.84 -11.22 15.26
C GLU A 125 9.49 -11.81 15.76
N ILE A 126 9.34 -12.09 17.06
CA ILE A 126 8.01 -12.06 17.73
C ILE A 126 7.75 -10.66 18.33
N ALA A 127 8.38 -9.62 17.80
CA ALA A 127 7.56 -8.49 17.40
C ALA A 127 6.81 -8.97 16.17
N THR A 128 5.51 -9.23 16.28
CA THR A 128 4.65 -9.27 15.10
C THR A 128 5.04 -8.04 14.28
N PRO A 129 5.49 -8.18 13.02
CA PRO A 129 5.75 -6.99 12.22
C PRO A 129 4.43 -6.20 12.28
N PRO A 130 4.41 -4.90 12.72
CA PRO A 130 3.19 -4.16 12.96
C PRO A 130 2.16 -4.51 11.89
N PRO A 131 0.95 -4.93 12.27
CA PRO A 131 -0.01 -5.39 11.28
C PRO A 131 -0.11 -4.28 10.24
N PRO A 132 -0.01 -4.60 8.95
CA PRO A 132 0.28 -3.60 7.95
C PRO A 132 -0.77 -2.49 8.09
N ALA A 133 -0.31 -1.25 8.01
CA ALA A 133 -1.07 -0.12 8.48
C ALA A 133 -1.18 0.92 7.37
N LEU A 134 -2.24 1.71 7.44
CA LEU A 134 -2.36 2.92 6.67
C LEU A 134 -2.14 4.09 7.60
N ARG A 135 -1.29 5.01 7.18
CA ARG A 135 -1.18 6.35 7.77
C ARG A 135 -1.78 7.35 6.80
N TRP A 136 -2.59 8.27 7.29
CA TRP A 136 -3.19 9.30 6.45
C TRP A 136 -3.07 10.69 7.05
N SER A 137 -3.10 11.67 6.17
CA SER A 137 -3.15 13.09 6.50
C SER A 137 -4.01 13.80 5.47
N GLY A 138 -5.07 14.45 5.93
CA GLY A 138 -6.07 15.15 5.13
C GLY A 138 -6.31 16.56 5.62
N LEU A 139 -6.36 17.52 4.70
CA LEU A 139 -6.69 18.90 4.99
C LEU A 139 -7.41 19.54 3.81
N SER A 140 -8.35 20.42 4.12
CA SER A 140 -9.03 21.30 3.16
C SER A 140 -9.00 22.74 3.66
N HIS A 141 -8.77 23.68 2.75
CA HIS A 141 -8.67 25.11 3.02
C HIS A 141 -9.43 25.91 1.96
N VAL A 142 -10.10 26.99 2.37
CA VAL A 142 -10.92 27.85 1.49
C VAL A 142 -10.12 28.62 0.41
N GLY A 143 -8.79 28.48 0.37
CA GLY A 143 -7.93 29.40 -0.38
C GLY A 143 -7.87 30.83 0.19
N LYS A 144 -7.48 31.79 -0.65
CA LYS A 144 -7.32 33.22 -0.35
C LYS A 144 -8.39 34.10 -0.99
N VAL A 145 -9.15 33.56 -1.95
CA VAL A 145 -10.07 34.35 -2.79
C VAL A 145 -11.53 33.92 -2.61
N ARG A 146 -11.81 32.62 -2.49
CA ARG A 146 -13.17 32.12 -2.27
C ARG A 146 -13.68 32.50 -0.89
N THR A 147 -15.00 32.65 -0.76
CA THR A 147 -15.68 32.99 0.51
C THR A 147 -16.15 31.78 1.30
N ASN A 148 -16.30 30.65 0.62
CA ASN A 148 -16.78 29.38 1.16
C ASN A 148 -15.91 28.24 0.62
N ASN A 149 -15.91 27.13 1.35
CA ASN A 149 -15.20 25.93 0.97
C ASN A 149 -16.20 24.91 0.42
N GLU A 150 -16.16 24.71 -0.89
CA GLU A 150 -16.99 23.78 -1.65
C GLU A 150 -16.30 22.43 -1.82
N ASP A 151 -15.02 22.34 -1.46
CA ASP A 151 -14.33 21.06 -1.34
C ASP A 151 -14.75 20.32 -0.06
N THR A 152 -14.91 19.01 -0.21
CA THR A 152 -15.00 18.07 0.92
C THR A 152 -14.07 16.89 0.71
N PHE A 153 -13.43 16.42 1.78
CA PHE A 153 -12.75 15.12 1.78
C PHE A 153 -13.38 14.18 2.80
N LEU A 154 -13.20 12.89 2.53
CA LEU A 154 -13.69 11.79 3.34
C LEU A 154 -12.54 10.85 3.64
N ALA A 155 -12.46 10.41 4.90
CA ALA A 155 -11.65 9.30 5.32
C ALA A 155 -12.53 8.42 6.22
N LEU A 156 -12.74 7.16 5.84
CA LEU A 156 -13.56 6.24 6.61
C LEU A 156 -12.96 4.84 6.59
N THR A 157 -13.35 4.05 7.59
CA THR A 157 -13.05 2.62 7.68
C THR A 157 -14.34 1.82 7.91
N PHE A 158 -14.37 0.59 7.43
CA PHE A 158 -15.45 -0.36 7.70
C PHE A 158 -14.92 -1.79 7.81
N ASP A 159 -15.58 -2.59 8.66
CA ASP A 159 -15.10 -3.91 9.07
C ASP A 159 -16.12 -5.06 8.87
N GLY A 160 -17.22 -4.79 8.16
CA GLY A 160 -18.34 -5.71 7.96
C GLY A 160 -19.60 -5.29 8.70
N GLN A 161 -19.48 -4.59 9.82
CA GLN A 161 -20.59 -4.29 10.73
C GLN A 161 -20.83 -2.79 10.89
N GLU A 162 -19.76 -2.02 11.01
CA GLU A 162 -19.84 -0.58 11.28
C GLU A 162 -19.04 0.26 10.29
N VAL A 163 -19.43 1.52 10.13
CA VAL A 163 -18.71 2.53 9.35
C VAL A 163 -18.22 3.59 10.33
N HIS A 164 -16.91 3.85 10.36
CA HIS A 164 -16.31 4.85 11.23
C HIS A 164 -15.66 5.96 10.41
N TYR A 165 -16.03 7.21 10.73
CA TYR A 165 -15.34 8.39 10.23
C TYR A 165 -13.96 8.49 10.88
N LEU A 166 -12.95 8.67 10.05
CA LEU A 166 -11.58 8.88 10.50
C LEU A 166 -11.31 10.38 10.65
N GLY A 167 -10.45 10.72 11.61
CA GLY A 167 -9.98 12.09 11.78
C GLY A 167 -9.11 12.56 10.61
N LYS A 168 -8.78 13.86 10.60
CA LYS A 168 -7.91 14.47 9.59
C LYS A 168 -6.56 13.78 9.46
N ASN A 169 -6.01 13.31 10.56
CA ASN A 169 -4.77 12.55 10.59
C ASN A 169 -4.97 11.31 11.42
N GLY A 170 -4.33 10.22 11.04
CA GLY A 170 -4.37 9.01 11.84
C GLY A 170 -3.55 7.90 11.23
N GLU A 171 -3.49 6.81 11.99
CA GLU A 171 -2.85 5.57 11.61
C GLU A 171 -3.73 4.42 12.10
N ALA A 172 -3.95 3.42 11.26
CA ALA A 172 -4.74 2.26 11.62
C ALA A 172 -4.28 1.03 10.84
N SER A 173 -4.34 -0.12 11.49
CA SER A 173 -4.12 -1.41 10.82
C SER A 173 -5.18 -1.64 9.75
N TRP A 174 -4.78 -2.05 8.55
CA TRP A 174 -5.69 -2.47 7.48
C TRP A 174 -5.83 -3.99 7.37
N ALA A 175 -5.33 -4.76 8.33
CA ALA A 175 -5.27 -6.21 8.22
C ALA A 175 -6.65 -6.89 8.10
N LYS A 176 -7.72 -6.24 8.59
CA LYS A 176 -9.08 -6.80 8.64
C LYS A 176 -10.17 -5.79 8.22
N THR A 177 -9.78 -4.58 7.83
CA THR A 177 -10.70 -3.48 7.57
C THR A 177 -10.35 -2.81 6.26
N ASP A 178 -11.38 -2.37 5.56
CA ASP A 178 -11.24 -1.61 4.34
C ASP A 178 -11.29 -0.12 4.66
N PHE A 179 -10.62 0.69 3.86
CA PHE A 179 -10.60 2.14 4.00
C PHE A 179 -11.10 2.79 2.73
N VAL A 180 -11.87 3.86 2.86
CA VAL A 180 -12.22 4.72 1.73
C VAL A 180 -11.76 6.13 2.02
N PHE A 181 -11.02 6.66 1.06
CA PHE A 181 -10.54 8.02 1.01
C PHE A 181 -11.12 8.69 -0.23
N ALA A 182 -11.69 9.87 -0.09
CA ALA A 182 -12.24 10.58 -1.25
C ALA A 182 -12.04 12.09 -1.13
N VAL A 183 -11.94 12.75 -2.28
CA VAL A 183 -12.03 14.20 -2.42
C VAL A 183 -13.12 14.50 -3.44
N SER A 184 -13.93 15.52 -3.14
CA SER A 184 -15.05 15.96 -3.93
C SER A 184 -15.04 17.48 -3.96
N ASP A 185 -14.89 18.05 -5.16
CA ASP A 185 -14.85 19.49 -5.42
C ASP A 185 -16.23 19.91 -5.93
N GLY A 186 -16.94 20.67 -5.11
CA GLY A 186 -18.32 21.07 -5.35
C GLY A 186 -18.42 22.27 -6.29
N MET A 187 -19.33 22.20 -7.26
CA MET A 187 -19.59 23.31 -8.17
C MET A 187 -21.09 23.57 -8.34
N GLY A 188 -21.44 24.83 -8.59
CA GLY A 188 -22.82 25.29 -8.72
C GLY A 188 -22.94 26.77 -8.44
N GLY A 189 -24.16 27.32 -8.54
CA GLY A 189 -24.46 28.75 -8.37
C GLY A 189 -24.23 29.27 -6.95
N ALA A 190 -25.28 29.51 -6.16
CA ALA A 190 -25.09 29.84 -4.73
C ALA A 190 -24.52 28.61 -3.97
N LYS A 191 -24.76 28.46 -2.66
CA LYS A 191 -24.24 27.37 -1.78
C LYS A 191 -24.36 25.92 -2.30
N SER A 192 -24.97 25.69 -3.46
CA SER A 192 -25.14 24.43 -4.18
C SER A 192 -23.86 23.59 -4.32
N GLY A 193 -22.68 24.20 -4.49
CA GLY A 193 -21.40 23.48 -4.57
C GLY A 193 -21.06 22.74 -3.28
N GLU A 194 -21.06 23.45 -2.15
CA GLU A 194 -20.87 22.88 -0.81
C GLU A 194 -21.89 21.76 -0.51
N PHE A 195 -23.15 21.94 -0.91
CA PHE A 195 -24.17 20.90 -0.74
C PHE A 195 -23.86 19.66 -1.60
N ALA A 196 -23.44 19.82 -2.85
CA ALA A 196 -23.17 18.72 -3.76
C ALA A 196 -21.99 17.85 -3.27
N SER A 197 -20.87 18.45 -2.87
CA SER A 197 -19.71 17.70 -2.39
C SER A 197 -20.00 17.01 -1.05
N ARG A 198 -20.73 17.67 -0.15
CA ARG A 198 -21.13 17.09 1.14
C ARG A 198 -22.09 15.90 1.00
N ILE A 199 -23.08 16.01 0.12
CA ILE A 199 -24.03 14.91 -0.14
C ILE A 199 -23.31 13.73 -0.78
N THR A 200 -22.37 14.00 -1.68
CA THR A 200 -21.54 12.98 -2.32
C THR A 200 -20.78 12.15 -1.29
N VAL A 201 -20.06 12.80 -0.37
CA VAL A 201 -19.32 12.06 0.67
C VAL A 201 -20.23 11.32 1.66
N ASP A 202 -21.38 11.90 2.02
CA ASP A 202 -22.37 11.24 2.88
C ASP A 202 -22.94 9.98 2.21
N LYS A 203 -23.20 10.03 0.90
CA LYS A 203 -23.71 8.87 0.15
C LYS A 203 -22.70 7.75 0.04
N ILE A 204 -21.40 8.04 -0.07
CA ILE A 204 -20.35 7.02 -0.01
C ILE A 204 -20.49 6.19 1.26
N THR A 205 -20.73 6.81 2.41
CA THR A 205 -20.87 6.09 3.69
C THR A 205 -22.07 5.14 3.75
N LYS A 206 -23.11 5.42 2.95
CA LYS A 206 -24.37 4.65 2.93
C LYS A 206 -24.37 3.55 1.87
N LEU A 207 -23.69 3.79 0.76
CA LEU A 207 -23.72 2.95 -0.43
C LEU A 207 -22.52 2.02 -0.53
N MET A 208 -21.38 2.35 0.10
CA MET A 208 -20.25 1.43 0.13
C MET A 208 -20.64 0.12 0.83
N PRO A 209 -20.26 -1.04 0.25
CA PRO A 209 -20.54 -2.32 0.87
C PRO A 209 -19.82 -2.40 2.21
N ARG A 210 -20.57 -2.67 3.28
CA ARG A 210 -20.04 -2.71 4.65
C ARG A 210 -19.02 -3.81 4.87
N GLY A 211 -18.97 -4.81 3.99
CA GLY A 211 -17.89 -5.79 3.93
C GLY A 211 -17.70 -6.26 2.49
N PHE A 212 -16.63 -5.80 1.84
CA PHE A 212 -16.20 -6.33 0.56
C PHE A 212 -15.10 -7.35 0.81
N ARG A 213 -15.51 -8.61 0.88
CA ARG A 213 -14.57 -9.73 0.89
C ARG A 213 -14.73 -10.47 -0.43
N PRO A 214 -14.16 -9.93 -1.52
CA PRO A 214 -14.24 -10.61 -2.79
C PRO A 214 -13.62 -12.00 -2.63
N ALA A 215 -14.21 -13.00 -3.29
CA ALA A 215 -13.68 -14.37 -3.27
C ALA A 215 -12.21 -14.43 -3.76
N ALA A 216 -11.81 -13.46 -4.60
CA ALA A 216 -10.43 -13.18 -4.96
C ALA A 216 -10.18 -11.66 -4.96
N PRO A 217 -9.19 -11.15 -4.20
CA PRO A 217 -8.81 -9.74 -4.23
C PRO A 217 -8.07 -9.38 -5.54
N GLY A 218 -7.96 -8.08 -5.82
CA GLY A 218 -7.31 -7.56 -7.03
C GLY A 218 -8.26 -7.44 -8.22
N PRO A 219 -7.78 -7.53 -9.46
CA PRO A 219 -8.59 -7.25 -10.66
C PRO A 219 -9.85 -8.11 -10.81
N ALA A 220 -9.90 -9.29 -10.17
CA ALA A 220 -11.03 -10.20 -10.21
C ALA A 220 -12.14 -9.89 -9.19
N SER A 221 -12.00 -8.82 -8.39
CA SER A 221 -12.82 -8.59 -7.20
C SER A 221 -14.23 -8.03 -7.46
N GLN A 222 -14.63 -7.76 -8.72
CA GLN A 222 -15.87 -7.03 -9.07
C GLN A 222 -15.92 -5.61 -8.48
N TYR A 223 -14.76 -5.02 -8.20
CA TYR A 223 -14.65 -3.64 -7.70
C TYR A 223 -15.28 -2.63 -8.68
N ASP A 224 -15.17 -2.93 -9.97
CA ASP A 224 -15.65 -2.12 -11.08
C ASP A 224 -17.18 -2.01 -11.05
N PHE A 225 -17.89 -3.11 -10.88
CA PHE A 225 -19.35 -3.10 -10.68
C PHE A 225 -19.74 -2.28 -9.45
N THR A 226 -19.06 -2.53 -8.32
CA THR A 226 -19.35 -1.84 -7.05
C THR A 226 -19.17 -0.32 -7.16
N LEU A 227 -18.04 0.12 -7.70
CA LEU A 227 -17.74 1.55 -7.86
C LEU A 227 -18.62 2.18 -8.95
N ALA A 228 -18.92 1.48 -10.05
CA ALA A 228 -19.83 2.00 -11.07
C ALA A 228 -21.23 2.27 -10.50
N GLU A 229 -21.79 1.33 -9.74
CA GLU A 229 -23.10 1.50 -9.11
C GLU A 229 -23.10 2.61 -8.04
N LEU A 230 -22.02 2.72 -7.26
CA LEU A 230 -21.83 3.83 -6.33
C LEU A 230 -21.89 5.19 -7.04
N PHE A 231 -21.10 5.36 -8.10
CA PHE A 231 -21.03 6.62 -8.85
C PHE A 231 -22.38 6.95 -9.51
N LYS A 232 -23.06 5.96 -10.11
CA LYS A 232 -24.40 6.14 -10.70
C LYS A 232 -25.44 6.53 -9.66
N ALA A 233 -25.45 5.89 -8.50
CA ALA A 233 -26.40 6.19 -7.43
C ALA A 233 -26.20 7.61 -6.88
N ILE A 234 -24.96 8.02 -6.64
CA ILE A 234 -24.64 9.40 -6.22
C ILE A 234 -25.09 10.40 -7.31
N HIS A 235 -24.72 10.14 -8.56
CA HIS A 235 -25.09 11.00 -9.69
C HIS A 235 -26.61 11.18 -9.81
N TYR A 236 -27.38 10.09 -9.73
CA TYR A 236 -28.84 10.14 -9.78
C TYR A 236 -29.44 10.95 -8.64
N ASP A 237 -28.93 10.77 -7.42
CA ASP A 237 -29.40 11.53 -6.26
C ASP A 237 -29.12 13.03 -6.41
N LEU A 238 -27.96 13.42 -6.94
CA LEU A 238 -27.64 14.82 -7.20
C LEU A 238 -28.57 15.42 -8.28
N LEU A 239 -28.85 14.69 -9.37
CA LEU A 239 -29.80 15.13 -10.39
C LEU A 239 -31.20 15.32 -9.81
N LYS A 240 -31.68 14.34 -9.03
CA LYS A 240 -33.01 14.39 -8.41
C LYS A 240 -33.15 15.59 -7.48
N LEU A 241 -32.15 15.83 -6.64
CA LEU A 241 -32.12 16.99 -5.75
C LEU A 241 -32.09 18.31 -6.53
N GLY A 242 -31.29 18.39 -7.59
CA GLY A 242 -31.23 19.58 -8.45
C GLY A 242 -32.52 19.84 -9.25
N GLN A 243 -33.34 18.82 -9.48
CA GLN A 243 -34.68 18.95 -10.07
C GLN A 243 -35.77 19.30 -9.04
N SER A 244 -35.56 18.94 -7.76
CA SER A 244 -36.57 19.07 -6.71
C SER A 244 -36.48 20.39 -5.95
N TYR A 245 -35.30 21.01 -5.91
CA TYR A 245 -35.04 22.25 -5.14
C TYR A 245 -34.34 23.27 -6.04
N GLU A 246 -34.88 24.49 -6.11
CA GLU A 246 -34.32 25.55 -6.95
C GLU A 246 -32.91 25.95 -6.49
N GLU A 247 -32.65 25.89 -5.17
CA GLU A 247 -31.36 26.18 -4.56
C GLU A 247 -30.28 25.14 -4.90
N CYS A 248 -30.69 23.94 -5.34
CA CYS A 248 -29.81 22.85 -5.76
C CYS A 248 -29.70 22.77 -7.30
N ARG A 249 -30.38 23.66 -8.03
CA ARG A 249 -30.46 23.59 -9.48
C ARG A 249 -29.07 23.71 -10.10
N GLY A 250 -28.75 22.73 -10.95
CA GLY A 250 -27.46 22.67 -11.64
C GLY A 250 -26.27 22.33 -10.74
N MET A 251 -26.49 21.93 -9.48
CA MET A 251 -25.40 21.51 -8.61
C MET A 251 -24.68 20.29 -9.18
N GLY A 252 -23.37 20.24 -8.99
CA GLY A 252 -22.57 19.09 -9.35
C GLY A 252 -21.28 19.06 -8.57
N THR A 253 -20.51 17.99 -8.74
CA THR A 253 -19.23 17.86 -8.07
C THR A 253 -18.34 16.87 -8.79
N THR A 254 -17.03 17.04 -8.62
CA THR A 254 -16.06 15.99 -8.92
C THR A 254 -16.12 14.90 -7.84
N LEU A 255 -15.60 13.72 -8.14
CA LEU A 255 -15.33 12.70 -7.15
C LEU A 255 -14.09 11.92 -7.55
N SER A 256 -13.07 11.97 -6.68
CA SER A 256 -11.90 11.09 -6.74
C SER A 256 -11.89 10.23 -5.49
N LEU A 257 -12.10 8.92 -5.66
CA LEU A 257 -12.26 7.96 -4.58
C LEU A 257 -11.18 6.88 -4.68
N ALA A 258 -10.48 6.63 -3.58
CA ALA A 258 -9.60 5.48 -3.38
C ALA A 258 -10.19 4.56 -2.31
N TRP A 259 -10.40 3.31 -2.67
CA TRP A 259 -10.83 2.23 -1.79
C TRP A 259 -9.67 1.27 -1.59
N VAL A 260 -9.20 1.20 -0.35
CA VAL A 260 -8.01 0.47 0.03
C VAL A 260 -8.42 -0.78 0.81
N THR A 261 -7.93 -1.92 0.34
CA THR A 261 -8.08 -3.24 0.95
C THR A 261 -6.68 -3.84 1.16
N PRO A 262 -6.52 -4.92 1.95
CA PRO A 262 -5.22 -5.55 2.11
C PRO A 262 -4.52 -5.86 0.78
N GLY A 263 -3.42 -5.16 0.50
CA GLY A 263 -2.59 -5.38 -0.69
C GLY A 263 -3.09 -4.75 -1.99
N TRP A 264 -4.24 -4.08 -1.99
CA TRP A 264 -4.85 -3.52 -3.21
C TRP A 264 -5.50 -2.16 -2.97
N LEU A 265 -5.34 -1.29 -3.96
CA LEU A 265 -6.10 -0.05 -4.08
C LEU A 265 -6.99 -0.12 -5.32
N TYR A 266 -8.28 0.10 -5.13
CA TYR A 266 -9.25 0.34 -6.19
C TYR A 266 -9.54 1.83 -6.23
N PHE A 267 -9.78 2.40 -7.40
CA PHE A 267 -10.16 3.80 -7.49
C PHE A 267 -11.27 4.02 -8.50
N GLY A 268 -12.06 5.05 -8.23
CA GLY A 268 -13.07 5.60 -9.14
C GLY A 268 -12.90 7.10 -9.24
N HIS A 269 -13.08 7.65 -10.44
CA HIS A 269 -12.85 9.07 -10.69
C HIS A 269 -13.80 9.67 -11.73
N ILE A 270 -14.33 10.85 -11.41
CA ILE A 270 -15.00 11.78 -12.33
C ILE A 270 -14.60 13.22 -11.98
N GLY A 271 -14.20 14.01 -12.97
CA GLY A 271 -13.90 15.44 -12.84
C GLY A 271 -12.45 15.75 -13.15
N ASP A 272 -11.88 16.77 -12.52
CA ASP A 272 -10.47 17.19 -12.69
C ASP A 272 -9.68 17.25 -11.37
N SER A 273 -10.31 16.89 -10.26
CA SER A 273 -9.59 16.40 -9.07
C SER A 273 -8.72 15.19 -9.44
N ARG A 274 -7.68 14.87 -8.67
CA ARG A 274 -6.70 13.86 -9.09
C ARG A 274 -6.37 12.84 -8.02
N ILE A 275 -6.02 11.64 -8.48
CA ILE A 275 -5.36 10.61 -7.69
C ILE A 275 -3.97 10.38 -8.28
N TYR A 276 -2.96 10.48 -7.43
CA TYR A 276 -1.56 10.18 -7.76
C TYR A 276 -1.09 8.96 -6.98
N HIS A 277 -0.28 8.12 -7.61
CA HIS A 277 0.50 7.05 -6.98
C HIS A 277 1.96 7.48 -6.92
N LEU A 278 2.55 7.30 -5.75
CA LEU A 278 3.96 7.55 -5.48
C LEU A 278 4.54 6.22 -4.97
N PRO A 279 5.07 5.38 -5.87
CA PRO A 279 5.69 4.12 -5.48
C PRO A 279 6.84 4.35 -4.48
N ALA A 280 7.08 3.37 -3.62
CA ALA A 280 8.22 3.41 -2.68
C ALA A 280 9.54 3.72 -3.41
N ALA A 281 9.76 3.07 -4.56
CA ALA A 281 10.86 3.32 -5.48
C ALA A 281 10.30 3.75 -6.85
N GLY A 282 10.41 5.04 -7.18
CA GLY A 282 9.92 5.61 -8.44
C GLY A 282 9.53 7.08 -8.32
N GLY A 283 9.13 7.68 -9.43
CA GLY A 283 8.54 9.02 -9.46
C GLY A 283 7.03 9.00 -9.23
N ILE A 284 6.46 10.17 -9.01
CA ILE A 284 5.01 10.37 -8.95
C ILE A 284 4.34 10.06 -10.30
N ILE A 285 3.17 9.41 -10.24
CA ILE A 285 2.38 9.01 -11.41
C ILE A 285 0.94 9.47 -11.18
N GLN A 286 0.38 10.27 -12.10
CA GLN A 286 -1.04 10.60 -12.10
C GLN A 286 -1.83 9.37 -12.58
N LEU A 287 -2.70 8.82 -11.73
CA LEU A 287 -3.54 7.66 -12.08
C LEU A 287 -4.79 8.06 -12.87
N THR A 288 -5.39 9.19 -12.49
CA THR A 288 -6.65 9.66 -13.06
C THR A 288 -6.44 10.58 -14.25
N GLN A 289 -7.42 10.65 -15.14
CA GLN A 289 -7.42 11.52 -16.30
C GLN A 289 -8.44 12.65 -16.10
N ASP A 290 -8.00 13.90 -16.17
CA ASP A 290 -8.91 15.03 -16.01
C ASP A 290 -10.02 15.00 -17.07
N HIS A 291 -11.27 14.95 -16.64
CA HIS A 291 -12.45 14.99 -17.49
C HIS A 291 -12.81 16.42 -17.88
N SER A 292 -11.82 17.19 -18.34
CA SER A 292 -11.97 18.54 -18.90
C SER A 292 -11.54 18.56 -20.37
N HIS A 293 -11.94 19.60 -21.10
CA HIS A 293 -11.48 19.78 -22.48
C HIS A 293 -9.95 19.89 -22.55
N VAL A 294 -9.35 20.65 -21.63
CA VAL A 294 -7.90 20.82 -21.52
C VAL A 294 -7.21 19.50 -21.15
N GLY A 295 -7.81 18.73 -20.24
CA GLY A 295 -7.35 17.37 -19.92
C GLY A 295 -7.28 16.48 -21.16
N TRP A 296 -8.31 16.52 -22.01
CA TRP A 296 -8.33 15.78 -23.27
C TRP A 296 -7.22 16.25 -24.24
N LEU A 297 -7.03 17.56 -24.41
CA LEU A 297 -5.95 18.10 -25.26
C LEU A 297 -4.57 17.64 -24.78
N ARG A 298 -4.31 17.67 -23.47
CA ARG A 298 -3.05 17.19 -22.87
C ARG A 298 -2.83 15.71 -23.13
N ARG A 299 -3.85 14.87 -22.95
CA ARG A 299 -3.77 13.42 -23.20
C ARG A 299 -3.47 13.08 -24.66
N ASN A 300 -3.92 13.90 -25.60
CA ASN A 300 -3.65 13.72 -27.03
C ASN A 300 -2.35 14.40 -27.49
N GLY A 301 -1.53 14.92 -26.57
CA GLY A 301 -0.26 15.57 -26.88
C GLY A 301 -0.41 16.92 -27.60
N GLN A 302 -1.61 17.51 -27.60
CA GLN A 302 -1.89 18.80 -28.24
C GLN A 302 -1.53 19.99 -27.34
N LEU A 303 -1.48 19.78 -26.03
CA LEU A 303 -0.96 20.75 -25.06
C LEU A 303 0.06 20.09 -24.15
N ASN A 304 1.13 20.81 -23.84
CA ASN A 304 2.00 20.45 -22.73
C ASN A 304 1.41 20.92 -21.38
N GLU A 305 2.01 20.51 -20.26
CA GLU A 305 1.49 20.85 -18.92
C GLU A 305 1.44 22.36 -18.66
N ARG A 306 2.43 23.12 -19.15
CA ARG A 306 2.46 24.58 -18.97
C ARG A 306 1.32 25.25 -19.73
N GLU A 307 1.11 24.86 -20.98
CA GLU A 307 0.02 25.39 -21.80
C GLU A 307 -1.35 25.02 -21.23
N ALA A 308 -1.51 23.80 -20.70
CA ALA A 308 -2.75 23.37 -20.06
C ALA A 308 -3.10 24.23 -18.83
N ARG A 309 -2.12 24.56 -17.99
CA ARG A 309 -2.31 25.42 -16.80
C ARG A 309 -2.69 26.86 -17.15
N ASP A 310 -2.16 27.39 -18.25
CA ASP A 310 -2.44 28.75 -18.71
C ASP A 310 -3.68 28.83 -19.63
N HIS A 311 -4.31 27.69 -19.95
CA HIS A 311 -5.43 27.64 -20.90
C HIS A 311 -6.70 28.32 -20.32
N PRO A 312 -7.39 29.19 -21.09
CA PRO A 312 -8.55 29.94 -20.60
C PRO A 312 -9.74 29.06 -20.21
N GLY A 313 -9.87 27.88 -20.83
CA GLY A 313 -10.92 26.90 -20.56
C GLY A 313 -10.52 25.76 -19.61
N ARG A 314 -9.48 25.92 -18.77
CA ARG A 314 -8.97 24.81 -17.95
C ARG A 314 -9.96 24.28 -16.90
N ASN A 315 -10.85 25.13 -16.40
CA ASN A 315 -11.88 24.77 -15.42
C ASN A 315 -13.17 24.23 -16.07
N ALA A 316 -13.21 24.04 -17.39
CA ALA A 316 -14.40 23.57 -18.09
C ALA A 316 -14.45 22.03 -18.09
N LEU A 317 -15.29 21.47 -17.21
CA LEU A 317 -15.52 20.04 -17.07
C LEU A 317 -16.44 19.48 -18.16
N ASN A 318 -16.05 18.34 -18.74
CA ASN A 318 -16.86 17.53 -19.65
C ASN A 318 -17.65 16.43 -18.92
N GLN A 319 -17.19 16.00 -17.74
CA GLN A 319 -17.89 15.04 -16.89
C GLN A 319 -17.81 15.47 -15.43
N ALA A 320 -18.97 15.44 -14.77
CA ALA A 320 -19.12 15.61 -13.33
C ALA A 320 -20.32 14.81 -12.81
N LEU A 321 -20.37 14.58 -11.51
CA LEU A 321 -21.58 14.06 -10.86
C LEU A 321 -22.62 15.19 -10.77
N GLY A 322 -23.89 14.90 -11.07
CA GLY A 322 -24.91 15.94 -11.20
C GLY A 322 -24.67 16.85 -12.42
N ALA A 323 -24.76 18.17 -12.20
CA ALA A 323 -24.55 19.23 -13.20
C ALA A 323 -25.36 19.08 -14.50
N GLY A 324 -26.48 18.35 -14.47
CA GLY A 324 -27.32 18.12 -15.65
C GLY A 324 -26.73 17.13 -16.67
N HIS A 325 -25.62 16.45 -16.36
CA HIS A 325 -25.15 15.33 -17.19
C HIS A 325 -26.17 14.20 -17.16
N GLN A 326 -26.54 13.66 -18.34
CA GLN A 326 -27.50 12.56 -18.43
C GLN A 326 -26.86 11.19 -18.25
N ILE A 327 -25.60 11.08 -18.65
CA ILE A 327 -24.80 9.86 -18.62
C ILE A 327 -23.43 10.23 -18.06
N ILE A 328 -22.92 9.37 -17.19
CA ILE A 328 -21.58 9.47 -16.62
C ILE A 328 -20.75 8.23 -16.95
N GLU A 329 -19.47 8.43 -17.19
CA GLU A 329 -18.48 7.37 -17.44
C GLU A 329 -17.33 7.49 -16.44
N PRO A 330 -17.47 6.92 -15.23
CA PRO A 330 -16.40 6.98 -14.24
C PRO A 330 -15.17 6.20 -14.71
N GLN A 331 -13.98 6.79 -14.54
CA GLN A 331 -12.74 6.08 -14.72
C GLN A 331 -12.53 5.17 -13.51
N LEU A 332 -12.46 3.85 -13.73
CA LEU A 332 -12.25 2.86 -12.68
C LEU A 332 -10.91 2.17 -12.89
N GLY A 333 -10.20 1.88 -11.79
CA GLY A 333 -8.91 1.20 -11.86
C GLY A 333 -8.55 0.46 -10.59
N VAL A 334 -7.52 -0.37 -10.71
CA VAL A 334 -6.99 -1.19 -9.63
C VAL A 334 -5.48 -1.26 -9.75
N LEU A 335 -4.78 -1.23 -8.62
CA LEU A 335 -3.35 -1.45 -8.55
C LEU A 335 -2.94 -2.11 -7.23
N PRO A 336 -1.81 -2.83 -7.20
CA PRO A 336 -1.23 -3.30 -5.95
C PRO A 336 -0.96 -2.12 -5.01
N CYS A 337 -1.22 -2.34 -3.72
CA CYS A 337 -0.87 -1.40 -2.66
C CYS A 337 0.14 -2.10 -1.76
N VAL A 338 1.42 -1.72 -1.89
CA VAL A 338 2.53 -2.37 -1.17
C VAL A 338 3.14 -1.41 -0.14
N PRO A 339 3.76 -1.94 0.92
CA PRO A 339 4.52 -1.13 1.86
C PRO A 339 5.45 -0.10 1.21
N GLY A 340 5.37 1.14 1.69
CA GLY A 340 6.13 2.29 1.21
C GLY A 340 5.44 3.08 0.09
N ASP A 341 4.36 2.56 -0.50
CA ASP A 341 3.56 3.30 -1.47
C ASP A 341 2.80 4.44 -0.79
N ARG A 342 2.71 5.56 -1.50
CA ARG A 342 1.89 6.70 -1.10
C ARG A 342 0.90 7.03 -2.19
N PHE A 343 -0.26 7.52 -1.78
CA PHE A 343 -1.32 7.99 -2.66
C PHE A 343 -1.69 9.40 -2.24
N LEU A 344 -1.82 10.30 -3.21
CA LEU A 344 -2.34 11.64 -3.01
C LEU A 344 -3.67 11.73 -3.74
N ILE A 345 -4.71 12.14 -3.03
CA ILE A 345 -6.02 12.51 -3.59
C ILE A 345 -6.18 14.01 -3.34
N CYS A 346 -6.45 14.79 -4.38
CA CYS A 346 -6.50 16.25 -4.26
C CYS A 346 -7.49 16.92 -5.21
N SER A 347 -7.97 18.12 -4.84
CA SER A 347 -8.72 19.01 -5.72
C SER A 347 -7.80 19.80 -6.66
N ASP A 348 -8.39 20.51 -7.62
CA ASP A 348 -7.66 21.26 -8.63
C ASP A 348 -6.85 22.44 -8.00
N GLY A 349 -7.35 23.04 -6.92
CA GLY A 349 -6.67 24.14 -6.23
C GLY A 349 -5.29 23.77 -5.69
N LEU A 350 -5.01 22.49 -5.45
CA LEU A 350 -3.67 22.03 -5.08
C LEU A 350 -2.72 22.04 -6.30
N ILE A 351 -3.17 21.49 -7.42
CA ILE A 351 -2.36 21.37 -8.65
C ILE A 351 -2.20 22.72 -9.36
N ASP A 352 -3.10 23.68 -9.12
CA ASP A 352 -2.97 25.05 -9.62
C ASP A 352 -1.74 25.74 -9.01
N GLY A 353 -1.46 25.47 -7.73
CA GLY A 353 -0.28 26.00 -7.02
C GLY A 353 0.99 25.16 -7.22
N LEU A 354 0.86 23.84 -7.35
CA LEU A 354 1.99 22.92 -7.29
C LEU A 354 2.14 22.08 -8.57
N TRP A 355 3.38 21.78 -8.89
CA TRP A 355 3.74 20.90 -10.02
C TRP A 355 3.99 19.51 -9.47
N ASP A 356 3.86 18.48 -10.31
CA ASP A 356 4.05 17.09 -9.89
C ASP A 356 5.38 16.88 -9.15
N ARG A 357 6.47 17.53 -9.60
CA ARG A 357 7.77 17.50 -8.91
C ARG A 357 7.73 18.06 -7.48
N HIS A 358 6.95 19.12 -7.24
CA HIS A 358 6.81 19.72 -5.91
C HIS A 358 5.94 18.83 -5.03
N LEU A 359 4.89 18.21 -5.58
CA LEU A 359 4.06 17.24 -4.87
C LEU A 359 4.92 16.05 -4.41
N ASP A 360 5.71 15.48 -5.31
CA ASP A 360 6.62 14.36 -5.02
C ASP A 360 7.65 14.73 -3.94
N GLU A 361 8.31 15.87 -4.08
CA GLU A 361 9.30 16.37 -3.13
C GLU A 361 8.70 16.57 -1.73
N ILE A 362 7.56 17.27 -1.63
CA ILE A 362 6.91 17.55 -0.34
C ILE A 362 6.46 16.25 0.32
N ILE A 363 5.86 15.33 -0.42
CA ILE A 363 5.33 14.07 0.14
C ILE A 363 6.46 13.16 0.62
N ARG A 364 7.57 13.06 -0.12
CA ARG A 364 8.69 12.17 0.22
C ARG A 364 9.59 12.74 1.31
N THR A 365 9.74 14.07 1.38
CA THR A 365 10.63 14.71 2.34
C THR A 365 9.98 14.73 3.73
N PRO A 366 10.59 14.10 4.75
CA PRO A 366 10.14 14.23 6.12
C PRO A 366 10.18 15.70 6.55
N GLY A 367 9.13 16.17 7.19
CA GLY A 367 9.02 17.55 7.63
C GLY A 367 8.26 17.65 8.95
N ALA A 368 8.34 18.81 9.58
CA ALA A 368 7.54 19.11 10.76
C ALA A 368 6.05 19.18 10.39
N GLY A 369 5.20 18.52 11.18
CA GLY A 369 3.76 18.54 11.01
C GLY A 369 3.22 17.61 9.91
N PRO A 370 1.88 17.53 9.77
CA PRO A 370 1.23 16.63 8.81
C PRO A 370 1.53 16.99 7.36
N VAL A 371 1.70 15.99 6.49
CA VAL A 371 2.04 16.21 5.08
C VAL A 371 0.98 17.01 4.32
N ALA A 372 -0.31 16.81 4.62
CA ALA A 372 -1.37 17.59 4.00
C ALA A 372 -1.25 19.08 4.33
N GLN A 373 -0.89 19.44 5.57
CA GLN A 373 -0.67 20.84 5.96
C GLN A 373 0.46 21.46 5.12
N ARG A 374 1.59 20.76 4.99
CA ARG A 374 2.72 21.24 4.18
C ARG A 374 2.36 21.43 2.71
N LEU A 375 1.54 20.55 2.15
CA LEU A 375 1.02 20.67 0.78
C LEU A 375 0.11 21.89 0.62
N ILE A 376 -0.83 22.10 1.55
CA ILE A 376 -1.74 23.25 1.54
C ILE A 376 -0.95 24.56 1.67
N ASP A 377 -0.01 24.65 2.61
CA ASP A 377 0.79 25.85 2.83
C ASP A 377 1.60 26.22 1.56
N ALA A 378 2.27 25.24 0.96
CA ALA A 378 3.03 25.44 -0.27
C ALA A 378 2.14 25.84 -1.46
N ALA A 379 0.92 25.32 -1.57
CA ALA A 379 -0.03 25.70 -2.61
C ALA A 379 -0.59 27.11 -2.39
N LEU A 380 -0.86 27.49 -1.13
CA LEU A 380 -1.30 28.83 -0.76
C LEU A 380 -0.24 29.88 -1.09
N GLU A 381 1.04 29.60 -0.85
CA GLU A 381 2.14 30.51 -1.19
C GLU A 381 2.21 30.84 -2.69
N ARG A 382 1.85 29.89 -3.55
CA ARG A 382 2.03 29.99 -5.01
C ARG A 382 0.77 30.44 -5.77
N SER A 383 -0.40 30.00 -5.35
CA SER A 383 -1.68 30.35 -6.00
C SER A 383 -2.72 30.75 -4.95
N GLY A 384 -3.31 29.79 -4.24
CA GLY A 384 -4.35 30.06 -3.25
C GLY A 384 -5.65 30.64 -3.84
N ARG A 385 -5.90 30.52 -5.15
CA ARG A 385 -7.06 31.15 -5.78
C ARG A 385 -8.36 30.39 -5.60
N ASP A 386 -8.29 29.06 -5.48
CA ASP A 386 -9.46 28.22 -5.27
C ASP A 386 -9.44 27.53 -3.89
N ASN A 387 -10.49 26.78 -3.59
CA ASN A 387 -10.46 25.80 -2.51
C ASN A 387 -9.34 24.78 -2.76
N ILE A 388 -8.67 24.36 -1.69
CA ILE A 388 -7.51 23.48 -1.79
C ILE A 388 -7.70 22.33 -0.84
N THR A 389 -7.70 21.12 -1.37
CA THR A 389 -7.83 19.89 -0.59
C THR A 389 -6.77 18.89 -0.95
N ALA A 390 -6.13 18.33 0.07
CA ALA A 390 -5.10 17.30 -0.07
C ALA A 390 -5.34 16.19 0.95
N LEU A 391 -5.33 14.95 0.49
CA LEU A 391 -5.44 13.75 1.30
C LEU A 391 -4.34 12.77 0.88
N VAL A 392 -3.36 12.59 1.75
CA VAL A 392 -2.24 11.67 1.54
C VAL A 392 -2.47 10.42 2.36
N VAL A 393 -2.28 9.27 1.73
CA VAL A 393 -2.39 7.93 2.33
C VAL A 393 -1.06 7.21 2.08
N GLU A 394 -0.47 6.64 3.12
CA GLU A 394 0.78 5.89 3.06
C GLU A 394 0.55 4.47 3.55
N ALA A 395 0.93 3.50 2.72
CA ALA A 395 0.97 2.10 3.10
C ALA A 395 2.23 1.85 3.92
N LEU A 396 2.05 1.53 5.19
CA LEU A 396 3.15 1.20 6.10
C LEU A 396 3.44 -0.30 6.01
N GLY A 397 4.74 -0.59 5.97
CA GLY A 397 5.23 -1.95 6.13
C GLY A 397 4.92 -2.50 7.50
N ALA A 398 4.82 -3.82 7.51
CA ALA A 398 4.94 -4.58 8.73
C ALA A 398 6.42 -4.63 9.13
#